data_AF-A0A843F4T0-F1
#
_entry.id   AF-A0A843F4T0-F1
#
_cell.length_a   1.000
_cell.length_b   1.000
_cell.length_c   1.000
_cell.angle_alpha   90.00
_cell.angle_beta   90.00
_cell.angle_gamma   90.00
#
_symmetry.space_group_name_H-M   'P 1'
#
loop_
_entity.id
_entity.type
_entity.pdbx_description
1 polymer ?
#
loop_
_entity_poly.entity_id
_entity_poly.type
_entity_poly.pdbx_seq_one_letter_code
_entity_poly.pdbx_strand_id
1 'polypeptide(L)'
;MSNVAELPTKDTITLIINRDNVDKVTYVFKNRYGNKIGEYLNKSPATLSSQSNVARQFKQIVNPKGDLKPRQVNNQFGELKQLLQLNYENELSVIEQEIADKKQAEQEKDSNKLKEAIRKLQSLSCHLIYIGSLVEWFTAGERNNIMYAFTVYAGQVILKNPVSVICLGEASSGKSHIQETALRLIPKRFVVNEKKITEAALFNRAKKDRYFYDGMIVNYGDMGGS
;
A
#
# COMPACT_ATOMS: atom_id res chain seq x y z
N MET A 1 -19.62 -15.72 -13.28
CA MET A 1 -19.86 -17.06 -12.72
C MET A 1 -20.48 -16.88 -11.35
N SER A 2 -21.47 -17.69 -10.94
CA SER A 2 -22.14 -17.49 -9.65
C SER A 2 -21.36 -18.17 -8.52
N ASN A 3 -21.07 -17.47 -7.42
CA ASN A 3 -20.46 -18.04 -6.20
C ASN A 3 -21.39 -18.96 -5.41
N VAL A 4 -22.37 -19.52 -6.10
CA VAL A 4 -23.46 -20.28 -5.54
C VAL A 4 -23.24 -21.72 -5.98
N ALA A 5 -23.12 -22.62 -5.02
CA ALA A 5 -23.16 -24.05 -5.27
C ALA A 5 -24.51 -24.61 -4.80
N GLU A 6 -25.17 -25.38 -5.67
CA GLU A 6 -26.37 -26.13 -5.32
C GLU A 6 -26.01 -27.41 -4.56
N LEU A 7 -26.75 -27.69 -3.50
CA LEU A 7 -26.64 -28.90 -2.70
C LEU A 7 -27.58 -29.99 -3.26
N PRO A 8 -27.34 -31.27 -2.95
CA PRO A 8 -28.22 -32.36 -3.39
C PRO A 8 -29.70 -32.20 -3.02
N THR A 9 -30.00 -31.41 -1.98
CA THR A 9 -31.36 -31.10 -1.51
C THR A 9 -32.03 -29.94 -2.24
N LYS A 10 -31.35 -29.33 -3.23
CA LYS A 10 -31.69 -28.04 -3.88
C LYS A 10 -31.55 -26.81 -2.98
N ASP A 11 -30.99 -26.98 -1.80
CA ASP A 11 -30.53 -25.85 -0.99
C ASP A 11 -29.24 -25.28 -1.64
N THR A 12 -28.85 -24.07 -1.29
CA THR A 12 -27.68 -23.41 -1.89
C THR A 12 -26.72 -22.91 -0.84
N ILE A 13 -25.44 -22.89 -1.19
CA ILE A 13 -24.39 -22.24 -0.42
C ILE A 13 -23.73 -21.18 -1.29
N THR A 14 -23.71 -19.95 -0.79
CA THR A 14 -23.05 -18.81 -1.44
C THR A 14 -21.75 -18.52 -0.72
N LEU A 15 -20.69 -18.33 -1.49
CA LEU A 15 -19.38 -17.90 -1.00
C LEU A 15 -19.22 -16.39 -1.21
N ILE A 16 -18.83 -15.68 -0.16
CA ILE A 16 -18.59 -14.23 -0.18
C ILE A 16 -17.16 -13.98 0.29
N ILE A 17 -16.31 -13.46 -0.59
CA ILE A 17 -14.92 -13.11 -0.29
C ILE A 17 -14.87 -11.67 0.24
N ASN A 18 -14.19 -11.47 1.38
CA ASN A 18 -13.89 -10.13 1.83
C ASN A 18 -12.75 -9.54 0.97
N ARG A 19 -13.04 -8.46 0.24
CA ARG A 19 -12.08 -7.81 -0.66
C ARG A 19 -10.88 -7.17 0.05
N ASP A 20 -11.07 -6.73 1.31
CA ASP A 20 -9.99 -6.14 2.13
C ASP A 20 -9.15 -7.21 2.83
N ASN A 21 -9.69 -8.42 2.98
CA ASN A 21 -9.01 -9.56 3.60
C ASN A 21 -9.49 -10.87 2.98
N VAL A 22 -8.84 -11.26 1.88
CA VAL A 22 -9.22 -12.42 1.06
C VAL A 22 -9.17 -13.77 1.78
N ASP A 23 -8.50 -13.85 2.93
CA ASP A 23 -8.48 -15.04 3.79
C ASP A 23 -9.77 -15.20 4.61
N LYS A 24 -10.57 -14.13 4.74
CA LYS A 24 -11.85 -14.14 5.43
C LYS A 24 -12.98 -14.36 4.43
N VAL A 25 -13.49 -15.59 4.42
CA VAL A 25 -14.54 -16.03 3.52
C VAL A 25 -15.81 -16.31 4.31
N THR A 26 -16.92 -15.75 3.87
CA THR A 26 -18.24 -15.98 4.47
C THR A 26 -19.03 -16.97 3.63
N TYR A 27 -19.54 -18.00 4.29
CA TYR A 27 -20.38 -19.05 3.70
C TYR A 27 -21.83 -18.81 4.13
N VAL A 28 -22.70 -18.52 3.17
CA VAL A 28 -24.13 -18.26 3.42
C VAL A 28 -24.96 -19.42 2.87
N PHE A 29 -25.63 -20.14 3.76
CA PHE A 29 -26.56 -21.20 3.38
C PHE A 29 -27.96 -20.62 3.21
N LYS A 30 -28.61 -20.96 2.10
CA LYS A 30 -30.02 -20.66 1.84
C LYS A 30 -30.76 -21.96 1.53
N ASN A 31 -31.99 -22.08 2.01
CA ASN A 31 -32.81 -23.21 1.63
C ASN A 31 -33.32 -23.08 0.18
N ARG A 32 -33.98 -24.12 -0.33
CA ARG A 32 -34.62 -24.15 -1.66
C ARG A 32 -35.64 -23.02 -1.94
N TYR A 33 -36.11 -22.34 -0.90
CA TYR A 33 -37.02 -21.18 -1.00
C TYR A 33 -36.27 -19.83 -0.98
N GLY A 34 -34.94 -19.85 -0.89
CA GLY A 34 -34.10 -18.65 -0.83
C GLY A 34 -33.91 -18.06 0.57
N ASN A 35 -34.54 -18.64 1.60
CA ASN A 35 -34.40 -18.15 2.98
C ASN A 35 -33.04 -18.53 3.54
N LYS A 36 -32.36 -17.54 4.15
CA LYS A 36 -31.07 -17.76 4.82
C LYS A 36 -31.25 -18.66 6.05
N ILE A 37 -30.53 -19.77 6.08
CA ILE A 37 -30.58 -20.77 7.15
C ILE A 37 -29.27 -20.85 7.94
N GLY A 38 -28.19 -20.22 7.47
CA GLY A 38 -26.93 -20.14 8.19
C GLY A 38 -25.94 -19.20 7.53
N GLU A 39 -25.04 -18.65 8.33
CA GLU A 39 -23.90 -17.85 7.88
C GLU A 39 -22.70 -18.13 8.76
N TYR A 40 -21.56 -18.40 8.13
CA TYR A 40 -20.34 -18.76 8.84
C TYR A 40 -19.13 -18.09 8.22
N LEU A 41 -18.38 -17.36 9.03
CA LEU A 41 -17.07 -16.86 8.66
C LEU A 41 -16.04 -18.00 8.80
N ASN A 42 -15.21 -18.19 7.78
CA ASN A 42 -14.14 -19.17 7.78
C ASN A 42 -13.01 -18.78 6.81
N LYS A 43 -12.10 -19.73 6.57
CA LYS A 43 -11.01 -19.66 5.59
C LYS A 43 -11.46 -20.19 4.22
N SER A 44 -10.52 -20.28 3.28
CA SER A 44 -10.76 -20.79 1.93
C SER A 44 -11.37 -22.20 1.92
N PRO A 45 -12.18 -22.55 0.90
CA PRO A 45 -12.89 -23.82 0.83
C PRO A 45 -11.99 -25.04 1.00
N ALA A 46 -10.80 -25.05 0.39
CA ALA A 46 -9.84 -26.16 0.52
C ALA A 46 -9.46 -26.48 1.98
N THR A 47 -9.40 -25.46 2.84
CA THR A 47 -8.97 -25.60 4.25
C THR A 47 -10.09 -26.03 5.20
N LEU A 48 -11.34 -26.11 4.74
CA LEU A 48 -12.46 -26.50 5.59
C LEU A 48 -12.26 -27.93 6.14
N SER A 49 -12.20 -28.04 7.47
CA SER A 49 -12.17 -29.34 8.15
C SER A 49 -13.58 -29.94 8.22
N SER A 50 -13.65 -31.26 8.35
CA SER A 50 -14.90 -32.01 8.54
C SER A 50 -15.64 -31.69 9.85
N GLN A 51 -14.98 -30.96 10.75
CA GLN A 51 -15.49 -30.52 12.05
C GLN A 51 -15.94 -29.05 12.06
N SER A 52 -15.65 -28.30 10.99
CA SER A 52 -16.02 -26.88 10.87
C SER A 52 -17.53 -26.66 10.96
N ASN A 53 -17.94 -25.46 11.35
CA ASN A 53 -19.37 -25.09 11.41
C ASN A 53 -20.05 -25.19 10.03
N VAL A 54 -19.32 -24.88 8.96
CA VAL A 54 -19.75 -25.06 7.58
C VAL A 54 -20.02 -26.54 7.27
N ALA A 55 -19.10 -27.44 7.67
CA ALA A 55 -19.29 -28.88 7.51
C ALA A 55 -20.46 -29.42 8.35
N ARG A 56 -20.66 -28.90 9.57
CA ARG A 56 -21.79 -29.27 10.43
C ARG A 56 -23.13 -28.87 9.79
N GLN A 57 -23.24 -27.64 9.29
CA GLN A 57 -24.45 -27.17 8.62
C GLN A 57 -24.74 -27.99 7.36
N PHE A 58 -23.73 -28.26 6.54
CA PHE A 58 -23.87 -29.12 5.36
C PHE A 58 -24.40 -30.51 5.73
N LYS A 59 -23.85 -31.15 6.77
CA LYS A 59 -24.30 -32.47 7.24
C LYS A 59 -25.75 -32.47 7.70
N GLN A 60 -26.18 -31.42 8.40
CA GLN A 60 -27.58 -31.27 8.84
C GLN A 60 -28.55 -31.16 7.67
N ILE A 61 -28.13 -30.50 6.59
CA ILE A 61 -28.94 -30.34 5.37
C ILE A 61 -29.02 -31.66 4.60
N VAL A 62 -27.86 -32.30 4.37
CA VAL A 62 -27.75 -33.46 3.47
C VAL A 62 -28.16 -34.78 4.14
N ASN A 63 -28.03 -34.88 5.46
CA ASN A 63 -28.38 -36.09 6.21
C ASN A 63 -29.17 -35.78 7.50
N PRO A 64 -30.38 -35.19 7.40
CA PRO A 64 -31.14 -34.73 8.56
C PRO A 64 -31.61 -35.87 9.47
N LYS A 65 -31.87 -37.06 8.90
CA LYS A 65 -32.34 -38.26 9.63
C LYS A 65 -31.22 -39.22 10.04
N GLY A 66 -29.99 -38.98 9.58
CA GLY A 66 -28.86 -39.87 9.87
C GLY A 66 -28.79 -41.14 9.00
N ASP A 67 -29.66 -41.27 8.00
CA ASP A 67 -29.80 -42.48 7.17
C ASP A 67 -28.59 -42.72 6.24
N LEU A 68 -27.85 -41.66 5.87
CA LEU A 68 -26.65 -41.78 5.04
C LEU A 68 -25.42 -42.19 5.86
N LYS A 69 -24.60 -43.08 5.29
CA LYS A 69 -23.34 -43.50 5.93
C LYS A 69 -22.38 -42.30 6.03
N PRO A 70 -21.61 -42.16 7.13
CA PRO A 70 -20.68 -41.04 7.30
C PRO A 70 -19.69 -40.84 6.15
N ARG A 71 -19.25 -41.94 5.52
CA ARG A 71 -18.35 -41.90 4.36
C ARG A 71 -18.98 -41.23 3.13
N GLN A 72 -20.27 -41.47 2.88
CA GLN A 72 -20.98 -40.88 1.74
C GLN A 72 -21.15 -39.37 1.93
N VAL A 73 -21.53 -38.93 3.13
CA VAL A 73 -21.69 -37.50 3.45
C VAL A 73 -20.34 -36.76 3.38
N ASN A 74 -19.27 -37.38 3.86
CA ASN A 74 -17.93 -36.78 3.77
C ASN A 74 -17.42 -36.68 2.32
N ASN A 75 -17.73 -37.66 1.46
CA ASN A 75 -17.39 -37.59 0.04
C ASN A 75 -18.12 -36.44 -0.66
N GLN A 76 -19.44 -36.31 -0.44
CA GLN A 76 -20.24 -35.21 -0.98
C GLN A 76 -19.76 -33.84 -0.47
N PHE A 77 -19.34 -33.76 0.80
CA PHE A 77 -18.72 -32.54 1.31
C PHE A 77 -17.39 -32.22 0.61
N GLY A 78 -16.60 -33.25 0.28
CA GLY A 78 -15.36 -33.11 -0.51
C GLY A 78 -15.60 -32.56 -1.90
N GLU A 79 -16.62 -33.06 -2.61
CA GLU A 79 -17.04 -32.56 -3.94
C GLU A 79 -17.50 -31.09 -3.85
N LEU A 80 -18.31 -30.76 -2.84
CA LEU A 80 -18.73 -29.38 -2.60
C LEU A 80 -17.53 -28.45 -2.37
N LYS A 81 -16.55 -28.89 -1.56
CA LYS A 81 -15.32 -28.10 -1.32
C LYS A 81 -14.59 -27.80 -2.62
N GLN A 82 -14.48 -28.77 -3.53
CA GLN A 82 -13.80 -28.57 -4.82
C GLN A 82 -14.54 -27.55 -5.70
N LEU A 83 -15.88 -27.64 -5.79
CA LEU A 83 -16.69 -26.68 -6.53
C LEU A 83 -16.57 -25.25 -5.96
N LEU A 84 -16.65 -25.12 -4.63
CA LEU A 84 -16.49 -23.84 -3.96
C LEU A 84 -15.07 -23.28 -4.11
N GLN A 85 -14.05 -24.14 -4.13
CA GLN A 85 -12.66 -23.73 -4.33
C GLN A 85 -12.46 -23.16 -5.73
N LEU A 86 -13.02 -23.80 -6.76
CA LEU A 86 -12.94 -23.28 -8.13
C LEU A 86 -13.58 -21.89 -8.25
N ASN A 87 -14.75 -21.69 -7.63
CA ASN A 87 -15.40 -20.39 -7.59
C ASN A 87 -14.56 -19.35 -6.85
N TYR A 88 -13.97 -19.72 -5.71
CA TYR A 88 -13.10 -18.86 -4.92
C TYR A 88 -11.87 -18.39 -5.72
N GLU A 89 -11.20 -19.30 -6.43
CA GLU A 89 -10.01 -18.98 -7.25
C GLU A 89 -10.36 -18.05 -8.43
N ASN A 90 -11.48 -18.29 -9.10
CA ASN A 90 -11.95 -17.43 -10.19
C ASN A 90 -12.23 -16.01 -9.71
N GLU A 91 -12.87 -15.86 -8.55
CA GLU A 91 -13.13 -14.53 -7.97
C GLU A 91 -11.86 -13.84 -7.47
N LEU A 92 -10.95 -14.59 -6.85
CA LEU A 92 -9.66 -14.05 -6.44
C LEU A 92 -8.91 -13.45 -7.63
N SER A 93 -8.86 -14.18 -8.76
CA SER A 93 -8.21 -13.69 -9.97
C SER A 93 -8.81 -12.38 -10.46
N VAL A 94 -10.14 -12.22 -10.39
CA VAL A 94 -10.82 -10.97 -10.76
C VAL A 94 -10.46 -9.84 -9.79
N ILE A 95 -10.47 -10.11 -8.48
CA ILE A 95 -10.13 -9.11 -7.45
C ILE A 95 -8.67 -8.66 -7.60
N GLU A 96 -7.75 -9.60 -7.80
CA GLU A 96 -6.32 -9.30 -7.99
C GLU A 96 -6.09 -8.46 -9.25
N GLN A 97 -6.78 -8.77 -10.34
CA GLN A 97 -6.72 -8.00 -11.58
C GLN A 97 -7.28 -6.59 -11.39
N GLU A 98 -8.44 -6.43 -10.73
CA GLU A 98 -8.99 -5.10 -10.40
C GLU A 98 -8.02 -4.25 -9.57
N ILE A 99 -7.30 -4.87 -8.62
CA ILE A 99 -6.29 -4.18 -7.79
C ILE A 99 -5.08 -3.76 -8.64
N ALA A 100 -4.61 -4.64 -9.52
CA ALA A 100 -3.49 -4.37 -10.42
C ALA A 100 -3.84 -3.23 -11.39
N ASP A 101 -5.02 -3.28 -12.02
CA ASP A 101 -5.50 -2.28 -12.97
C ASP A 101 -5.63 -0.91 -12.31
N LYS A 102 -6.15 -0.84 -11.08
CA LYS A 102 -6.23 0.41 -10.30
C LYS A 102 -4.85 1.01 -10.04
N LYS A 103 -3.89 0.18 -9.61
CA LYS A 103 -2.51 0.63 -9.39
C LYS A 103 -1.86 1.12 -10.67
N GLN A 104 -2.08 0.42 -11.79
CA GLN A 104 -1.54 0.84 -13.08
C GLN A 104 -2.16 2.16 -13.55
N ALA A 105 -3.48 2.31 -13.44
CA ALA A 105 -4.17 3.54 -13.79
C ALA A 105 -3.71 4.74 -12.94
N GLU A 106 -3.44 4.52 -11.65
CA GLU A 106 -2.87 5.54 -10.76
C GLU A 106 -1.45 5.94 -11.18
N GLN A 107 -0.60 4.95 -11.50
CA GLN A 107 0.74 5.19 -12.03
C GLN A 107 0.73 5.94 -13.37
N GLU A 108 -0.18 5.58 -14.28
CA GLU A 108 -0.35 6.26 -15.57
C GLU A 108 -0.82 7.70 -15.37
N LYS A 109 -1.77 7.94 -14.46
CA LYS A 109 -2.24 9.29 -14.10
C LYS A 109 -1.10 10.14 -13.55
N ASP A 110 -0.29 9.60 -12.64
CA ASP A 110 0.86 10.31 -12.08
C ASP A 110 1.94 10.56 -13.14
N SER A 111 2.17 9.61 -14.04
CA SER A 111 3.07 9.78 -15.19
C SER A 111 2.61 10.88 -16.14
N ASN A 112 1.31 10.94 -16.43
CA ASN A 112 0.72 11.98 -17.28
C ASN A 112 0.83 13.36 -16.62
N LYS A 113 0.52 13.48 -15.32
CA LYS A 113 0.72 14.72 -14.56
C LYS A 113 2.19 15.16 -14.57
N LEU A 114 3.12 14.23 -14.42
CA LEU A 114 4.55 14.52 -14.47
C LEU A 114 4.95 15.05 -15.86
N LYS A 115 4.48 14.43 -16.94
CA LYS A 115 4.73 14.91 -18.31
C LYS A 115 4.17 16.30 -18.53
N GLU A 116 2.95 16.58 -18.07
CA GLU A 116 2.35 17.91 -18.14
C GLU A 116 3.15 18.94 -17.34
N ALA A 117 3.57 18.60 -16.12
CA ALA A 117 4.39 19.46 -15.28
C ALA A 117 5.74 19.78 -15.95
N ILE A 118 6.40 18.78 -16.54
CA ILE A 118 7.65 18.96 -17.30
C ILE A 118 7.42 19.87 -18.50
N ARG A 119 6.36 19.63 -19.30
CA ARG A 119 6.03 20.44 -20.47
C ARG A 119 5.77 21.90 -20.09
N LYS A 120 5.00 22.11 -19.02
CA LYS A 120 4.74 23.44 -18.48
C LYS A 120 6.03 24.10 -18.01
N LEU A 121 6.87 23.38 -17.26
CA LEU A 121 8.16 23.89 -16.81
C LEU A 121 9.04 24.33 -17.99
N GLN A 122 9.21 23.47 -19.00
CA GLN A 122 10.00 23.76 -20.20
C GLN A 122 9.47 24.94 -21.03
N SER A 123 8.16 25.19 -20.99
CA SER A 123 7.53 26.32 -21.70
C SER A 123 7.77 27.67 -21.04
N LEU A 124 8.24 27.70 -19.79
CA LEU A 124 8.41 28.94 -19.03
C LEU A 124 9.78 29.57 -19.31
N SER A 125 9.79 30.87 -19.59
CA SER A 125 11.02 31.65 -19.73
C SER A 125 11.78 31.80 -18.40
N CYS A 126 11.07 31.77 -17.27
CA CYS A 126 11.67 31.88 -15.94
C CYS A 126 11.22 30.74 -15.00
N HIS A 127 12.00 29.67 -14.99
CA HIS A 127 11.72 28.46 -14.21
C HIS A 127 11.74 28.72 -12.69
N LEU A 128 12.59 29.65 -12.22
CA LEU A 128 12.72 29.99 -10.80
C LEU A 128 11.46 30.67 -10.24
N ILE A 129 10.75 31.48 -11.04
CA ILE A 129 9.50 32.11 -10.60
C ILE A 129 8.42 31.04 -10.36
N TYR A 130 8.32 30.07 -11.25
CA TYR A 130 7.36 28.97 -11.09
C TYR A 130 7.64 28.10 -9.86
N ILE A 131 8.91 27.75 -9.63
CA ILE A 131 9.32 27.05 -8.41
C ILE A 131 9.01 27.91 -7.17
N GLY A 132 9.31 29.22 -7.23
CA GLY A 132 8.98 30.16 -6.17
C GLY A 132 7.49 30.25 -5.85
N SER A 133 6.61 30.23 -6.86
CA SER A 133 5.16 30.21 -6.68
C SER A 133 4.65 28.88 -6.09
N LEU A 134 5.26 27.75 -6.44
CA LEU A 134 4.95 26.47 -5.79
C LEU A 134 5.34 26.50 -4.31
N VAL A 135 6.54 27.00 -3.99
CA VAL A 135 7.00 27.15 -2.61
C VAL A 135 6.07 28.05 -1.81
N GLU A 136 5.67 29.18 -2.37
CA GLU A 136 4.73 30.12 -1.76
C GLU A 136 3.37 29.49 -1.43
N TRP A 137 2.85 28.66 -2.34
CA TRP A 137 1.64 27.87 -2.10
C TRP A 137 1.80 26.84 -0.98
N PHE A 138 2.99 26.25 -0.82
CA PHE A 138 3.22 25.21 0.18
C PHE A 138 3.44 25.73 1.61
N THR A 139 3.88 26.98 1.81
CA THR A 139 4.47 27.35 3.12
C THR A 139 3.94 28.58 3.84
N ALA A 140 3.01 29.37 3.28
CA ALA A 140 2.35 30.49 3.98
C ALA A 140 3.30 31.34 4.88
N GLY A 141 4.53 31.59 4.39
CA GLY A 141 5.63 32.16 5.18
C GLY A 141 7.00 31.58 4.77
N GLU A 142 8.09 32.28 5.10
CA GLU A 142 9.49 31.85 4.89
C GLU A 142 9.96 31.55 3.45
N ARG A 143 9.20 32.00 2.43
CA ARG A 143 9.44 31.74 1.00
C ARG A 143 10.91 31.92 0.60
N ASN A 144 11.53 33.04 0.97
CA ASN A 144 12.89 33.36 0.55
C ASN A 144 13.91 32.38 1.15
N ASN A 145 13.77 32.05 2.43
CA ASN A 145 14.67 31.14 3.12
C ASN A 145 14.56 29.71 2.57
N ILE A 146 13.34 29.27 2.25
CA ILE A 146 13.11 27.97 1.59
C ILE A 146 13.72 27.96 0.18
N MET A 147 13.56 29.03 -0.60
CA MET A 147 14.13 29.14 -1.94
C MET A 147 15.67 29.12 -1.90
N TYR A 148 16.30 29.77 -0.92
CA TYR A 148 17.75 29.70 -0.74
C TYR A 148 18.22 28.29 -0.41
N ALA A 149 17.59 27.64 0.58
CA ALA A 149 17.93 26.26 0.93
C ALA A 149 17.73 25.30 -0.25
N PHE A 150 16.60 25.42 -0.98
CA PHE A 150 16.33 24.62 -2.17
C PHE A 150 17.39 24.83 -3.26
N THR A 151 17.77 26.08 -3.55
CA THR A 151 18.76 26.40 -4.59
C THR A 151 20.12 25.77 -4.26
N VAL A 152 20.52 25.83 -2.99
CA VAL A 152 21.75 25.17 -2.52
C VAL A 152 21.66 23.64 -2.68
N TYR A 153 20.56 23.03 -2.24
CA TYR A 153 20.35 21.59 -2.37
C TYR A 153 20.33 21.13 -3.83
N ALA A 154 19.67 21.89 -4.71
CA ALA A 154 19.65 21.62 -6.14
C ALA A 154 21.04 21.78 -6.76
N GLY A 155 21.84 22.76 -6.30
CA GLY A 155 23.23 22.94 -6.70
C GLY A 155 24.08 21.70 -6.42
N GLN A 156 23.92 21.06 -5.26
CA GLN A 156 24.59 19.80 -4.96
C GLN A 156 24.12 18.67 -5.89
N VAL A 157 22.81 18.53 -6.12
CA VAL A 157 22.26 17.41 -6.93
C VAL A 157 22.63 17.54 -8.41
N ILE A 158 22.61 18.76 -8.96
CA ILE A 158 22.77 19.03 -10.40
C ILE A 158 24.23 19.30 -10.73
N LEU A 159 24.88 20.18 -9.97
CA LEU A 159 26.24 20.65 -10.26
C LEU A 159 27.31 19.92 -9.46
N LYS A 160 26.92 19.03 -8.53
CA LYS A 160 27.84 18.41 -7.56
C LYS A 160 28.68 19.45 -6.82
N ASN A 161 28.08 20.60 -6.52
CA ASN A 161 28.73 21.68 -5.79
C ASN A 161 28.25 21.67 -4.33
N PRO A 162 29.04 21.10 -3.40
CA PRO A 162 28.60 20.94 -2.01
C PRO A 162 28.67 22.27 -1.28
N VAL A 163 27.50 22.83 -0.98
CA VAL A 163 27.37 24.02 -0.13
C VAL A 163 26.55 23.65 1.10
N SER A 164 27.10 23.94 2.28
CA SER A 164 26.44 23.69 3.56
C SER A 164 25.36 24.73 3.83
N VAL A 165 24.16 24.28 4.22
CA VAL A 165 23.07 25.14 4.69
C VAL A 165 22.97 25.02 6.20
N ILE A 166 23.08 26.16 6.89
CA ILE A 166 22.96 26.23 8.35
C ILE A 166 21.89 27.26 8.68
N CYS A 167 20.81 26.82 9.33
CA CYS A 167 19.73 27.68 9.77
C CYS A 167 19.94 28.08 11.25
N LEU A 168 20.15 29.38 11.51
CA LEU A 168 20.28 29.93 12.87
C LEU A 168 19.03 30.74 13.23
N GLY A 169 18.64 30.72 14.51
CA GLY A 169 17.48 31.44 14.99
C GLY A 169 16.99 30.92 16.34
N GLU A 170 16.11 31.68 16.98
CA GLU A 170 15.53 31.36 18.29
C GLU A 170 14.70 30.06 18.28
N ALA A 171 14.46 29.48 19.46
CA ALA A 171 13.57 28.34 19.58
C ALA A 171 12.20 28.66 18.93
N SER A 172 11.63 27.68 18.21
CA SER A 172 10.33 27.81 17.53
C SER A 172 10.24 28.85 16.40
N SER A 173 11.37 29.34 15.87
CA SER A 173 11.40 30.31 14.76
C SER A 173 11.20 29.73 13.35
N GLY A 174 10.64 28.52 13.20
CA GLY A 174 10.38 27.91 11.88
C GLY A 174 11.58 27.29 11.15
N LYS A 175 12.76 27.16 11.78
CA LYS A 175 13.97 26.57 11.16
C LYS A 175 13.74 25.18 10.56
N SER A 176 13.14 24.28 11.33
CA SER A 176 12.84 22.91 10.88
C SER A 176 11.87 22.93 9.69
N HIS A 177 10.91 23.85 9.70
CA HIS A 177 9.96 24.00 8.60
C HIS A 177 10.65 24.41 7.29
N ILE A 178 11.59 25.37 7.35
CA ILE A 178 12.37 25.82 6.18
C ILE A 178 13.13 24.63 5.58
N GLN A 179 13.87 23.90 6.43
CA GLN A 179 14.70 22.78 6.02
C GLN A 179 13.88 21.61 5.46
N GLU A 180 12.83 21.19 6.16
CA GLU A 180 11.97 20.09 5.72
C GLU A 180 11.27 20.41 4.41
N THR A 181 10.79 21.63 4.25
CA THR A 181 10.09 22.03 3.03
C THR A 181 11.04 22.09 1.85
N ALA A 182 12.22 22.69 2.02
CA ALA A 182 13.24 22.71 0.96
C ALA A 182 13.67 21.29 0.55
N LEU A 183 13.82 20.36 1.51
CA LEU A 183 14.15 18.96 1.23
C LEU A 183 13.01 18.20 0.53
N ARG A 184 11.73 18.55 0.76
CA ARG A 184 10.59 17.94 0.06
C ARG A 184 10.59 18.21 -1.44
N LEU A 185 11.24 19.29 -1.87
CA LEU A 185 11.39 19.64 -3.29
C LEU A 185 12.52 18.83 -3.96
N ILE A 186 13.33 18.11 -3.19
CA ILE A 186 14.43 17.29 -3.69
C ILE A 186 14.01 15.81 -3.73
N PRO A 187 14.31 15.06 -4.81
CA PRO A 187 14.05 13.63 -4.84
C PRO A 187 14.74 12.88 -3.69
N LYS A 188 13.98 12.08 -2.95
CA LYS A 188 14.45 11.35 -1.75
C LYS A 188 15.72 10.52 -1.98
N ARG A 189 15.96 10.03 -3.20
CA ARG A 189 17.16 9.26 -3.56
C ARG A 189 18.47 10.04 -3.37
N PHE A 190 18.41 11.37 -3.31
CA PHE A 190 19.56 12.25 -3.10
C PHE A 190 19.65 12.76 -1.66
N VAL A 191 18.77 12.33 -0.75
CA VAL A 191 18.72 12.84 0.63
C VAL A 191 19.01 11.72 1.61
N VAL A 192 20.02 11.91 2.44
CA VAL A 192 20.37 11.01 3.54
C VAL A 192 20.10 11.72 4.86
N ASN A 193 19.25 11.15 5.71
CA ASN A 193 18.96 11.72 7.04
C ASN A 193 19.79 11.00 8.11
N GLU A 194 20.67 11.73 8.78
CA GLU A 194 21.49 11.24 9.88
C GLU A 194 20.96 11.81 11.21
N LYS A 195 20.05 11.05 11.86
CA LYS A 195 19.43 11.48 13.13
C LYS A 195 20.34 11.35 14.35
N LYS A 196 21.44 10.59 14.25
CA LYS A 196 22.45 10.40 15.31
C LYS A 196 23.83 10.27 14.67
N ILE A 197 24.61 11.34 14.74
CA ILE A 197 25.96 11.38 14.18
C ILE A 197 26.91 10.81 15.23
N THR A 198 27.04 9.49 15.30
CA THR A 198 28.21 8.91 15.97
C THR A 198 29.31 8.77 14.93
N GLU A 199 30.55 9.05 15.33
CA GLU A 199 31.73 8.85 14.51
C GLU A 199 31.74 7.42 13.92
N ALA A 200 31.43 6.43 14.76
CA ALA A 200 31.29 5.04 14.34
C ALA A 200 30.22 4.84 13.25
N ALA A 201 29.04 5.48 13.32
CA ALA A 201 27.99 5.30 12.33
C ALA A 201 28.37 5.87 10.96
N LEU A 202 29.04 7.03 10.94
CA LEU A 202 29.47 7.70 9.71
C LEU A 202 30.61 6.92 9.03
N PHE A 203 31.65 6.56 9.79
CA PHE A 203 32.80 5.83 9.25
C PHE A 203 32.49 4.35 8.91
N ASN A 204 31.56 3.70 9.59
CA ASN A 204 31.19 2.32 9.26
C ASN A 204 30.48 2.20 7.90
N ARG A 205 29.77 3.24 7.44
CA ARG A 205 29.18 3.24 6.09
C ARG A 205 30.25 3.42 5.03
N ALA A 206 31.21 4.33 5.26
CA ALA A 206 32.36 4.52 4.38
C ALA A 206 33.23 3.26 4.22
N LYS A 207 33.30 2.40 5.26
CA LYS A 207 33.98 1.09 5.17
C LYS A 207 33.29 0.09 4.23
N LYS A 208 31.97 0.16 4.10
CA LYS A 208 31.18 -0.72 3.20
C LYS A 208 31.09 -0.15 1.79
N ASP A 209 30.86 1.15 1.70
CA ASP A 209 30.82 1.90 0.46
C ASP A 209 31.47 3.27 0.68
N ARG A 210 32.66 3.42 0.12
CA ARG A 210 33.47 4.64 0.16
C ARG A 210 32.82 5.84 -0.56
N TYR A 211 31.82 5.61 -1.40
CA TYR A 211 31.10 6.64 -2.16
C TYR A 211 29.65 6.82 -1.71
N PHE A 212 29.26 6.25 -0.56
CA PHE A 212 27.88 6.29 -0.07
C PHE A 212 27.26 7.69 -0.03
N TYR A 213 28.05 8.72 0.29
CA TYR A 213 27.59 10.11 0.36
C TYR A 213 27.86 10.92 -0.92
N ASP A 214 28.45 10.33 -1.97
CA ASP A 214 28.74 11.06 -3.21
C ASP A 214 27.45 11.56 -3.87
N GLY A 215 27.40 12.87 -4.17
CA GLY A 215 26.23 13.53 -4.74
C GLY A 215 25.00 13.60 -3.83
N MET A 216 25.12 13.20 -2.56
CA MET A 216 24.01 13.21 -1.60
C MET A 216 23.96 14.52 -0.83
N ILE A 217 22.75 14.91 -0.41
CA ILE A 217 22.50 15.91 0.61
C ILE A 217 22.41 15.17 1.94
N VAL A 218 23.34 15.45 2.84
CA VAL A 218 23.36 14.87 4.18
C VAL A 218 22.66 15.81 5.13
N ASN A 219 21.51 15.37 5.62
CA ASN A 219 20.69 16.10 6.57
C ASN A 219 20.98 15.63 7.99
N TYR A 220 21.59 16.52 8.79
CA TYR A 220 21.94 16.27 10.18
C TYR A 220 20.85 16.64 11.18
N GLY A 221 19.74 17.25 10.72
CA GLY A 221 18.66 17.68 11.61
C GLY A 221 19.09 18.80 12.56
N ASP A 222 18.47 18.85 13.74
CA ASP A 222 18.79 19.82 14.78
C ASP A 222 20.13 19.45 15.45
N MET A 223 21.08 20.39 15.42
CA MET A 223 22.41 20.24 16.02
C MET A 223 22.54 20.97 17.37
N GLY A 224 21.41 21.43 17.95
CA GLY A 224 21.34 22.22 19.19
C GLY A 224 22.13 21.66 20.38
N GLY A 225 22.81 22.58 21.06
CA GLY A 225 23.76 22.33 22.16
C GLY A 225 23.16 21.64 23.38
N SER A 226 23.98 20.74 23.94
CA SER A 226 23.88 20.32 25.33
C SER A 226 24.36 21.44 26.24
#